data_AF-A0A9P0VCA8-F1
#
_entry.id   AF-A0A9P0VCA8-F1
#
_cell.length_a   1.000
_cell.length_b   1.000
_cell.length_c   1.000
_cell.angle_alpha   90.00
_cell.angle_beta   90.00
_cell.angle_gamma   90.00
#
_symmetry.space_group_name_H-M   'P 1'
#
loop_
_entity.id
_entity.type
_entity.pdbx_description
1 polymer ?
#
loop_
_entity_poly.entity_id
_entity_poly.type
_entity_poly.pdbx_seq_one_letter_code
_entity_poly.pdbx_strand_id
1 'polypeptide(L)'
;MPRQNVYMKQRTLDSIRAIVNERREEGDSHAEANISSVCSEILELGIRVYLSAKAKREVEALSQQDKIQLEIMAEAVKSRLVAQQVLKLMFDLQEIKADTRNNYASLIDWLKSQTQSRIKIILSDE
;
A
#
# COMPACT_ATOMS: atom_id res chain seq x y z
N MET A 1 -37.80 7.59 -17.33
CA MET A 1 -36.81 6.98 -16.41
C MET A 1 -37.55 6.17 -15.35
N PRO A 2 -37.02 5.03 -14.90
CA PRO A 2 -37.61 4.28 -13.78
C PRO A 2 -37.65 5.16 -12.52
N ARG A 3 -38.76 5.11 -11.80
CA ARG A 3 -38.96 5.92 -10.58
C ARG A 3 -38.45 5.17 -9.37
N GLN A 4 -37.50 5.75 -8.65
CA GLN A 4 -36.99 5.23 -7.40
C GLN A 4 -37.32 6.17 -6.23
N ASN A 5 -37.87 5.62 -5.15
CA ASN A 5 -38.05 6.34 -3.90
C ASN A 5 -36.90 5.97 -2.96
N VAL A 6 -36.26 6.98 -2.34
CA VAL A 6 -35.10 6.81 -1.46
C VAL A 6 -35.36 7.54 -0.16
N TYR A 7 -35.21 6.83 0.96
CA TYR A 7 -35.21 7.44 2.29
C TYR A 7 -33.81 7.96 2.61
N MET A 8 -33.71 9.23 2.96
CA MET A 8 -32.44 9.89 3.24
C MET A 8 -32.52 10.71 4.52
N LYS A 9 -31.36 10.96 5.14
CA LYS A 9 -31.27 11.82 6.32
C LYS A 9 -31.57 13.27 5.92
N GLN A 10 -32.12 14.04 6.87
CA GLN A 10 -32.49 15.45 6.63
C GLN A 10 -31.33 16.27 6.06
N ARG A 11 -30.12 16.12 6.63
CA ARG A 11 -28.89 16.77 6.13
C ARG A 11 -28.63 16.52 4.65
N THR A 12 -28.86 15.30 4.17
CA THR A 12 -28.64 14.93 2.76
C THR A 12 -29.68 15.62 1.87
N LEU A 13 -30.94 15.62 2.29
CA LEU A 13 -32.02 16.30 1.60
C LEU A 13 -31.77 17.82 1.50
N ASP A 14 -31.32 18.44 2.59
CA ASP A 14 -31.00 19.87 2.63
C ASP A 14 -29.83 20.21 1.69
N SER A 15 -28.82 19.34 1.61
CA SER A 15 -27.71 19.51 0.67
C SER A 15 -28.17 19.44 -0.79
N ILE A 16 -29.06 18.50 -1.12
CA ILE A 16 -29.64 18.40 -2.47
C ILE A 16 -30.46 19.66 -2.80
N ARG A 17 -31.24 20.16 -1.85
CA ARG A 17 -32.01 21.40 -2.03
C ARG A 17 -31.11 22.61 -2.26
N ALA A 18 -29.98 22.69 -1.56
CA ALA A 18 -29.01 23.76 -1.78
C ALA A 18 -28.48 23.74 -3.22
N ILE A 19 -28.10 22.57 -3.74
CA ILE A 19 -27.63 22.41 -5.14
C ILE A 19 -28.73 22.78 -6.14
N VAL A 20 -29.97 22.37 -5.87
CA VAL A 20 -31.11 22.73 -6.73
C VAL A 20 -31.31 24.26 -6.77
N ASN A 21 -31.14 24.94 -5.64
CA ASN A 21 -31.26 26.40 -5.59
C ASN A 21 -30.09 27.09 -6.30
N GLU A 22 -28.86 26.61 -6.08
CA GLU A 22 -27.66 27.10 -6.77
C GLU A 22 -27.81 27.05 -8.29
N ARG A 23 -28.23 25.91 -8.85
CA ARG A 23 -28.46 25.78 -10.31
C ARG A 23 -29.53 26.72 -10.84
N ARG A 24 -30.57 26.98 -10.05
CA ARG A 24 -31.62 27.96 -10.42
C ARG A 24 -31.08 29.39 -10.40
N GLU A 25 -30.20 29.71 -9.46
CA GLU A 25 -29.50 30.99 -9.41
C GLU A 25 -28.56 31.16 -10.62
N GLU A 26 -27.98 30.06 -11.11
CA GLU A 26 -27.17 30.02 -12.33
C GLU A 26 -28.00 30.13 -13.63
N GLY A 27 -29.33 30.04 -13.55
CA GLY A 27 -30.26 30.27 -14.66
C GLY A 27 -30.98 29.03 -15.19
N ASP A 28 -30.79 27.85 -14.59
CA ASP A 28 -31.50 26.63 -14.99
C ASP A 28 -33.01 26.76 -14.74
N SER A 29 -33.81 26.19 -15.64
CA SER A 29 -35.27 26.19 -15.48
C SER A 29 -35.70 25.30 -14.31
N HIS A 30 -36.89 25.53 -13.75
CA HIS A 30 -37.46 24.66 -12.71
C HIS A 30 -37.64 23.20 -13.15
N ALA A 31 -37.79 22.96 -14.46
CA ALA A 31 -37.89 21.62 -15.02
C ALA A 31 -36.52 20.92 -15.04
N GLU A 32 -35.44 21.64 -15.27
CA GLU A 32 -34.07 21.12 -15.31
C GLU A 32 -33.46 21.01 -13.91
N ALA A 33 -33.58 22.06 -13.10
CA ALA A 33 -33.13 22.11 -11.72
C ALA A 33 -34.25 21.71 -10.74
N ASN A 34 -34.40 20.41 -10.53
CA ASN A 34 -35.32 19.82 -9.57
C ASN A 34 -34.64 18.70 -8.75
N ILE A 35 -35.28 18.29 -7.65
CA ILE A 35 -34.69 17.29 -6.73
C ILE A 35 -34.40 15.97 -7.45
N SER A 36 -35.28 15.52 -8.34
CA SER A 36 -35.12 14.24 -9.02
C SER A 36 -34.00 14.27 -10.06
N SER A 37 -33.84 15.36 -10.81
CA SER A 37 -32.74 15.50 -11.77
C SER A 37 -31.38 15.54 -11.07
N VAL A 38 -31.26 16.38 -10.04
CA VAL A 38 -30.03 16.48 -9.23
C VAL A 38 -29.71 15.17 -8.51
N CYS A 39 -30.70 14.49 -7.93
CA CYS A 39 -30.50 13.17 -7.32
C CYS A 39 -30.00 12.13 -8.34
N SER A 40 -30.55 12.14 -9.56
CA SER A 40 -30.16 11.17 -10.59
C SER A 40 -28.70 11.37 -10.99
N GLU A 41 -28.28 12.62 -11.19
CA GLU A 41 -26.88 12.95 -11.53
C GLU A 41 -25.93 12.59 -10.39
N ILE A 42 -26.28 12.92 -9.13
CA ILE A 42 -25.46 12.57 -7.97
C ILE A 42 -25.32 11.04 -7.83
N LEU A 43 -26.37 10.27 -8.12
CA LEU A 43 -26.30 8.81 -8.10
C LEU A 43 -25.36 8.27 -9.18
N GLU A 44 -25.42 8.80 -10.41
CA GLU A 44 -24.51 8.41 -11.49
C GLU A 44 -23.05 8.72 -11.15
N LEU A 45 -22.79 9.92 -10.61
CA LEU A 45 -21.47 10.32 -10.14
C LEU A 45 -21.00 9.41 -8.99
N GLY A 46 -21.88 9.16 -8.02
CA GLY A 46 -21.61 8.31 -6.86
C GLY A 46 -21.25 6.87 -7.26
N ILE A 47 -21.99 6.29 -8.21
CA ILE A 47 -21.70 4.95 -8.76
C ILE A 47 -20.32 4.94 -9.43
N ARG A 48 -20.01 5.96 -10.26
CA ARG A 48 -18.71 6.05 -10.95
C ARG A 48 -17.55 6.14 -9.96
N VAL A 49 -17.67 6.98 -8.94
CA VAL A 49 -16.65 7.15 -7.89
C VAL A 49 -16.51 5.86 -7.08
N TYR A 50 -17.63 5.23 -6.70
CA TYR A 50 -17.63 3.98 -5.94
C TYR A 50 -16.91 2.85 -6.71
N LEU A 51 -17.24 2.65 -7.98
CA LEU A 51 -16.60 1.64 -8.82
C LEU A 51 -15.11 1.93 -9.03
N SER A 52 -14.75 3.20 -9.25
CA SER A 52 -13.34 3.59 -9.41
C SER A 52 -12.54 3.36 -8.13
N ALA A 53 -13.10 3.68 -6.97
CA ALA A 53 -12.47 3.43 -5.67
C ALA A 53 -12.35 1.92 -5.39
N LYS A 54 -13.36 1.13 -5.76
CA LYS A 54 -13.33 -0.32 -5.61
C LYS A 54 -12.26 -0.96 -6.50
N ALA A 55 -12.19 -0.59 -7.77
CA ALA A 55 -11.16 -1.07 -8.70
C ALA A 55 -9.74 -0.70 -8.22
N LYS A 56 -9.54 0.53 -7.71
CA LYS A 56 -8.26 0.93 -7.11
C LYS A 56 -7.90 0.07 -5.91
N ARG A 57 -8.85 -0.20 -4.99
CA ARG A 57 -8.60 -1.08 -3.83
C ARG A 57 -8.27 -2.51 -4.22
N GLU A 58 -8.94 -3.07 -5.22
CA GLU A 58 -8.67 -4.44 -5.68
C GLU A 58 -7.29 -4.55 -6.36
N VAL A 59 -6.90 -3.55 -7.15
CA VAL A 59 -5.56 -3.48 -7.77
C VAL A 59 -4.48 -3.18 -6.72
N GLU A 60 -4.75 -2.29 -5.75
CA GLU A 60 -3.81 -1.94 -4.69
C GLU A 60 -3.62 -3.05 -3.67
N ALA A 61 -4.67 -3.80 -3.28
CA ALA A 61 -4.54 -4.84 -2.25
C ALA A 61 -3.65 -6.01 -2.69
N LEU A 62 -3.80 -6.48 -3.94
CA LEU A 62 -2.93 -7.51 -4.53
C LEU A 62 -1.52 -6.94 -4.82
N SER A 63 -1.43 -5.71 -5.32
CA SER A 63 -0.13 -5.08 -5.63
C SER A 63 0.67 -4.67 -4.38
N GLN A 64 0.03 -4.30 -3.27
CA GLN A 64 0.71 -3.81 -2.07
C GLN A 64 1.42 -4.92 -1.31
N GLN A 65 0.81 -6.11 -1.19
CA GLN A 65 1.49 -7.23 -0.53
C GLN A 65 2.75 -7.63 -1.29
N ASP A 66 2.65 -7.77 -2.61
CA ASP A 66 3.81 -8.09 -3.46
C ASP A 66 4.88 -6.98 -3.41
N LYS A 67 4.47 -5.71 -3.42
CA LYS A 67 5.39 -4.57 -3.28
C LYS A 67 6.10 -4.57 -1.93
N ILE A 68 5.36 -4.78 -0.84
CA ILE A 68 5.93 -4.83 0.51
C ILE A 68 6.91 -6.00 0.62
N GLN A 69 6.56 -7.18 0.12
CA GLN A 69 7.48 -8.33 0.10
C GLN A 69 8.75 -8.03 -0.70
N LEU A 70 8.60 -7.40 -1.87
CA LEU A 70 9.72 -7.04 -2.73
C LEU A 70 10.61 -5.97 -2.09
N GLU A 71 10.03 -4.96 -1.43
CA GLU A 71 10.75 -3.93 -0.69
C GLU A 71 11.51 -4.50 0.50
N ILE A 72 10.87 -5.36 1.31
CA ILE A 72 11.52 -6.05 2.44
C ILE A 72 12.67 -6.91 1.93
N MET A 73 12.46 -7.68 0.86
CA MET A 73 13.49 -8.52 0.27
C MET A 73 14.65 -7.69 -0.27
N ALA A 74 14.37 -6.58 -0.97
CA ALA A 74 15.38 -5.67 -1.47
C ALA A 74 16.23 -5.08 -0.33
N GLU A 75 15.60 -4.63 0.75
CA GLU A 75 16.31 -4.04 1.88
C GLU A 75 17.12 -5.06 2.68
N ALA A 76 16.60 -6.29 2.82
CA ALA A 76 17.34 -7.41 3.42
C ALA A 76 18.60 -7.75 2.60
N VAL A 77 18.52 -7.78 1.27
CA VAL A 77 19.66 -8.05 0.39
C VAL A 77 20.70 -6.93 0.48
N LYS A 78 20.28 -5.66 0.44
CA LYS A 78 21.20 -4.52 0.60
C LYS A 78 21.93 -4.56 1.94
N SER A 79 21.19 -4.76 3.03
CA SER A 79 21.73 -4.84 4.38
C SER A 79 22.78 -5.96 4.49
N ARG A 80 22.49 -7.14 3.92
CA ARG A 80 23.44 -8.26 3.87
C ARG A 80 24.72 -7.90 3.11
N LEU A 81 24.62 -7.28 1.94
CA LEU A 81 25.78 -6.88 1.13
C LEU A 81 26.66 -5.87 1.87
N VAL A 82 26.04 -4.85 2.48
CA VAL A 82 26.76 -3.85 3.28
C VAL A 82 27.47 -4.51 4.46
N ALA A 83 26.79 -5.37 5.22
CA ALA A 83 27.40 -6.08 6.35
C ALA A 83 28.59 -6.96 5.92
N GLN A 84 28.49 -7.66 4.79
CA GLN A 84 29.59 -8.46 4.25
C GLN A 84 30.79 -7.60 3.86
N GLN A 85 30.55 -6.44 3.25
CA GLN A 85 31.60 -5.52 2.86
C GLN A 85 32.28 -4.87 4.08
N VAL A 86 31.49 -4.46 5.08
CA VAL A 86 32.02 -3.96 6.35
C VAL A 86 32.87 -5.02 7.03
N LEU A 87 32.40 -6.27 7.10
CA LEU A 87 33.15 -7.37 7.69
C LEU A 87 34.49 -7.58 6.98
N LYS A 88 34.51 -7.54 5.64
CA LYS A 88 35.74 -7.64 4.85
C LYS A 88 36.72 -6.51 5.21
N LEU A 89 36.25 -5.27 5.27
CA LEU A 89 37.06 -4.11 5.61
C LEU A 89 37.61 -4.18 7.04
N MET A 90 36.83 -4.71 8.00
CA MET A 90 37.31 -4.91 9.37
C MET A 90 38.50 -5.87 9.42
N PHE A 91 38.45 -6.97 8.66
CA PHE A 91 39.58 -7.90 8.57
C PHE A 91 40.79 -7.31 7.84
N ASP A 92 40.67 -6.15 7.19
CA ASP A 92 41.82 -5.43 6.64
C ASP A 92 42.59 -4.59 7.66
N LEU A 93 42.00 -4.32 8.84
CA LEU A 93 42.63 -3.57 9.92
C LEU A 93 43.81 -4.35 10.52
N GLN A 94 44.93 -3.66 10.74
CA GLN A 94 46.18 -4.26 11.23
C GLN A 94 46.02 -4.91 12.60
N GLU A 95 45.24 -4.32 13.49
CA GLU A 95 44.95 -4.83 14.83
C GLU A 95 44.26 -6.19 14.79
N ILE A 96 43.36 -6.39 13.82
CA ILE A 96 42.61 -7.63 13.63
C ILE A 96 43.49 -8.67 12.93
N LYS A 97 44.28 -8.26 11.92
CA LYS A 97 45.24 -9.13 11.22
C LYS A 97 46.36 -9.65 12.12
N ALA A 98 46.81 -8.83 13.08
CA ALA A 98 47.89 -9.19 14.00
C ALA A 98 47.46 -10.22 15.06
N ASP A 99 46.15 -10.33 15.36
CA ASP A 99 45.62 -11.31 16.29
C ASP A 99 45.35 -12.65 15.57
N THR A 100 46.16 -13.66 15.86
CA THR A 100 46.06 -14.99 15.27
C THR A 100 44.76 -15.73 15.59
N ARG A 101 43.98 -15.26 16.57
CA ARG A 101 42.66 -15.79 16.89
C ARG A 101 41.60 -15.39 15.85
N ASN A 102 41.84 -14.31 15.10
CA ASN A 102 40.91 -13.82 14.10
C ASN A 102 41.23 -14.40 12.72
N ASN A 103 40.45 -15.39 12.30
CA ASN A 103 40.57 -16.00 10.97
C ASN A 103 39.31 -15.76 10.14
N TYR A 104 39.45 -15.02 9.03
CA TYR A 104 38.36 -14.68 8.14
C TYR A 104 37.71 -15.91 7.49
N ALA A 105 38.50 -16.90 7.07
CA ALA A 105 37.99 -18.12 6.42
C ALA A 105 37.17 -18.95 7.42
N SER A 106 37.70 -19.17 8.62
CA SER A 106 36.99 -19.90 9.68
C SER A 106 35.68 -19.20 10.08
N LEU A 107 35.69 -17.86 10.15
CA LEU A 107 34.49 -17.09 10.44
C LEU A 107 33.43 -17.22 9.34
N ILE A 108 33.83 -17.19 8.05
CA ILE A 108 32.91 -17.41 6.93
C ILE A 108 32.25 -18.79 7.03
N ASP A 109 33.04 -19.83 7.30
CA ASP A 109 32.50 -21.20 7.37
C ASP A 109 31.55 -21.37 8.56
N TRP A 110 31.90 -20.77 9.70
CA TRP A 110 30.99 -20.68 10.84
C TRP A 110 29.69 -19.95 10.46
N LEU A 111 29.75 -18.77 9.83
CA LEU A 111 28.57 -18.02 9.39
C LEU A 111 27.68 -18.81 8.42
N LYS A 112 28.28 -19.55 7.47
CA LYS A 112 27.54 -20.41 6.53
C LYS A 112 26.82 -21.53 7.28
N SER A 113 27.50 -22.22 8.19
CA SER A 113 26.90 -23.31 8.98
C SER A 113 25.75 -22.81 9.88
N GLN A 114 25.93 -21.65 10.54
CA GLN A 114 24.90 -21.04 11.36
C GLN A 114 23.69 -20.62 10.53
N THR A 115 23.94 -20.03 9.35
CA THR A 115 22.86 -19.63 8.44
C THR A 115 22.05 -20.84 7.99
N GLN A 116 22.70 -21.93 7.58
CA GLN A 116 22.01 -23.16 7.19
C GLN A 116 21.22 -23.78 8.35
N SER A 117 21.78 -23.80 9.56
CA SER A 117 21.09 -24.30 10.76
C SER A 117 19.83 -23.47 11.07
N ARG A 118 19.96 -22.13 11.07
CA ARG A 118 18.83 -21.22 11.34
C ARG A 118 17.75 -21.30 10.27
N ILE A 119 18.13 -21.37 9.00
CA ILE A 119 17.20 -21.56 7.88
C ILE A 119 16.41 -22.86 8.06
N LYS A 120 17.07 -23.96 8.42
CA LYS A 120 16.38 -25.23 8.69
C LYS A 120 15.38 -25.07 9.82
N ILE A 121 15.74 -24.43 10.94
CA ILE A 121 14.83 -24.24 12.07
C ILE A 121 13.60 -23.39 11.70
N ILE A 122 13.76 -22.39 10.83
CA ILE A 122 12.70 -21.42 10.53
C ILE A 122 11.80 -21.88 9.37
N LEU A 123 12.36 -22.59 8.38
CA LEU A 123 11.68 -22.94 7.13
C LEU A 123 11.40 -24.44 6.95
N SER A 124 11.80 -25.30 7.88
CA SER A 124 11.39 -26.72 7.88
C SER A 124 10.17 -26.87 8.79
N ASP A 125 9.11 -27.51 8.30
CA ASP A 125 7.84 -27.77 9.03
C ASP A 125 7.91 -28.98 10.00
N GLU A 126 9.07 -29.25 10.62
CA GLU A 126 9.21 -30.21 11.74
C GLU A 126 9.58 -29.47 13.03
#